data_AF-A0A6V7HXK2-F1
#
_entry.id   AF-A0A6V7HXK2-F1
#
_cell.length_a   1.000
_cell.length_b   1.000
_cell.length_c   1.000
_cell.angle_alpha   90.00
_cell.angle_beta   90.00
_cell.angle_gamma   90.00
#
_symmetry.space_group_name_H-M   'P 1'
#
loop_
_entity.id
_entity.type
_entity.pdbx_description
1 polymer ?
#
loop_
_entity_poly.entity_id
_entity_poly.type
_entity_poly.pdbx_seq_one_letter_code
_entity_poly.pdbx_strand_id
1 'polypeptide(L)' 'ERVREETKNVAGDEDIIEDHLTEMTYLDMVVREVIRLFPVGPLLGRHLHGDVKL' A
#
# COMPACT_ATOMS: atom_id res chain seq x y z
N GLU A 1 -1.61 -13.64 -11.09
CA GLU A 1 -0.96 -13.32 -12.39
C GLU A 1 -0.94 -11.82 -12.67
N ARG A 2 -2.05 -11.10 -12.49
CA ARG A 2 -2.16 -9.63 -12.70
C ARG A 2 -1.02 -8.76 -12.16
N VAL A 3 -0.55 -8.97 -10.92
CA VAL A 3 0.62 -8.22 -10.39
C VAL A 3 1.86 -8.45 -11.23
N ARG A 4 2.13 -9.70 -11.67
CA ARG A 4 3.30 -10.03 -12.49
C ARG A 4 3.21 -9.41 -13.88
N GLU A 5 2.01 -9.32 -14.44
CA GLU A 5 1.77 -8.63 -15.71
C GLU A 5 2.03 -7.13 -15.56
N GLU A 6 1.50 -6.52 -14.49
CA GLU A 6 1.76 -5.10 -14.18
C GLU A 6 3.26 -4.83 -13.98
N THR A 7 3.98 -5.68 -13.22
CA THR A 7 5.43 -5.52 -13.05
C THR A 7 6.17 -5.57 -14.38
N LYS A 8 5.83 -6.50 -15.27
CA LYS A 8 6.42 -6.56 -16.62
C LYS A 8 6.07 -5.36 -17.48
N ASN A 9 4.86 -4.80 -17.34
CA ASN A 9 4.45 -3.64 -18.11
C ASN A 9 5.14 -2.34 -17.66
N VAL A 10 5.43 -2.22 -16.36
CA VAL A 10 6.05 -1.00 -15.78
C VAL A 10 7.58 -1.06 -15.86
N ALA A 11 8.21 -2.15 -15.43
CA ALA A 11 9.67 -2.26 -15.34
C ALA A 11 10.30 -3.00 -16.53
N GLY A 12 9.52 -3.73 -17.33
CA GLY A 12 10.05 -4.52 -18.44
C GLY A 12 11.00 -5.61 -17.96
N ASP A 13 12.19 -5.63 -18.57
CA ASP A 13 13.32 -6.50 -18.20
C ASP A 13 14.41 -5.74 -17.39
N GLU A 14 14.16 -4.49 -17.01
CA GLU A 14 15.08 -3.67 -16.21
C GLU A 14 14.92 -3.93 -14.70
N ASP A 15 15.92 -3.50 -13.93
CA ASP A 15 15.86 -3.56 -12.47
C ASP A 15 14.81 -2.60 -11.92
N ILE A 16 14.10 -3.02 -10.86
CA ILE A 16 13.05 -2.20 -10.24
C ILE A 16 13.69 -1.05 -9.45
N ILE A 17 13.50 0.18 -9.91
CA ILE A 17 13.80 1.43 -9.19
C ILE A 17 12.54 2.01 -8.50
N GLU A 18 12.75 2.99 -7.61
CA GLU A 18 11.67 3.60 -6.81
C GLU A 18 10.53 4.20 -7.65
N ASP A 19 10.85 4.84 -8.78
CA ASP A 19 9.86 5.47 -9.66
C ASP A 19 8.85 4.47 -10.24
N HIS A 20 9.26 3.21 -10.43
CA HIS A 20 8.34 2.17 -10.90
C HIS A 20 7.28 1.81 -9.85
N LEU A 21 7.60 1.92 -8.55
CA LEU A 21 6.64 1.59 -7.49
C LEU A 21 5.43 2.52 -7.51
N THR A 22 5.64 3.80 -7.88
CA THR A 22 4.54 4.76 -8.03
C THR A 22 3.60 4.45 -9.19
N GLU A 23 4.03 3.68 -10.18
CA GLU A 23 3.21 3.29 -11.34
C GLU A 23 2.47 1.95 -11.13
N MET A 24 2.89 1.13 -10.15
CA MET A 24 2.29 -0.18 -9.85
C MET A 24 0.98 -0.06 -9.05
N THR A 25 -0.09 0.38 -9.72
CA THR A 25 -1.40 0.65 -9.11
C THR A 25 -2.08 -0.61 -8.57
N TYR A 26 -2.00 -1.72 -9.28
CA TYR A 26 -2.60 -2.99 -8.88
C TYR A 26 -1.87 -3.60 -7.68
N LEU A 27 -0.54 -3.50 -7.64
CA LEU A 27 0.24 -3.86 -6.45
C LEU A 27 -0.18 -3.04 -5.23
N ASP A 28 -0.32 -1.71 -5.32
CA ASP A 28 -0.79 -0.87 -4.21
C ASP A 28 -2.17 -1.31 -3.72
N MET A 29 -3.11 -1.58 -4.63
CA MET A 29 -4.43 -2.11 -4.27
C MET A 29 -4.34 -3.44 -3.51
N VAL A 30 -3.49 -4.36 -3.96
CA VAL A 30 -3.29 -5.66 -3.29
C VAL A 30 -2.73 -5.46 -1.89
N VAL A 31 -1.70 -4.62 -1.73
CA VAL A 31 -1.11 -4.33 -0.41
C VAL A 31 -2.15 -3.74 0.55
N ARG A 32 -2.94 -2.77 0.08
CA ARG A 32 -4.02 -2.16 0.88
C ARG A 32 -5.08 -3.17 1.29
N GLU A 33 -5.48 -4.07 0.39
CA GLU A 33 -6.48 -5.08 0.68
C GLU A 33 -5.95 -6.14 1.66
N VAL A 34 -4.68 -6.51 1.55
CA VAL A 34 -4.02 -7.38 2.53
C VAL A 34 -4.01 -6.73 3.91
N ILE A 35 -3.70 -5.44 4.03
CA ILE A 35 -3.73 -4.72 5.31
C ILE A 35 -5.16 -4.59 5.84
N ARG A 36 -6.17 -4.45 4.97
CA ARG A 36 -7.59 -4.44 5.36
C ARG A 36 -8.02 -5.78 5.98
N LEU A 37 -7.57 -6.90 5.40
CA LEU A 37 -7.88 -8.25 5.88
C LEU A 37 -7.04 -8.65 7.09
N PHE A 38 -5.77 -8.26 7.11
CA PHE A 38 -4.78 -8.61 8.12
C PHE A 38 -4.09 -7.33 8.64
N PRO A 39 -4.81 -6.52 9.44
CA PRO A 39 -4.24 -5.29 9.98
C PRO A 39 -3.10 -5.62 10.94
N VAL A 40 -1.94 -5.00 10.73
CA VAL A 40 -0.76 -5.18 11.60
C VAL A 40 -1.01 -4.63 13.01
N GLY A 41 -1.91 -3.64 13.14
CA GLY A 41 -2.37 -3.09 14.42
C GLY A 41 -3.86 -2.76 14.38
N PRO A 42 -4.73 -3.45 15.13
CA PRO A 42 -6.18 -3.20 15.12
C PRO A 42 -6.58 -1.92 15.87
N LEU A 43 -5.70 -1.38 16.71
CA LEU A 43 -5.98 -0.23 17.57
C LEU A 43 -4.83 0.76 17.51
N LEU A 44 -5.17 2.02 17.21
CA LEU A 44 -4.27 3.16 17.33
C LEU A 44 -4.74 3.99 18.53
N GLY A 45 -4.07 3.81 19.68
CA GLY A 45 -4.33 4.62 20.87
C GLY A 45 -4.01 6.08 20.60
N ARG A 46 -4.97 6.97 20.84
CA ARG A 46 -4.77 8.43 20.76
C ARG A 46 -4.86 9.02 22.17
N HIS A 47 -4.00 10.00 22.47
CA HIS A 47 -4.05 10.78 23.71
C HIS A 47 -4.58 12.18 23.41
N LEU A 48 -5.59 12.62 24.17
CA LEU A 48 -6.15 13.97 24.05
C LEU A 48 -5.26 14.96 24.82
N HIS A 49 -4.86 16.05 24.16
CA HIS A 49 -4.06 17.12 24.77
C HIS A 49 -4.91 18.33 25.19
N GLY A 50 -6.23 18.23 25.08
CA GLY A 50 -7.19 19.28 25.40
C GLY A 50 -8.62 18.83 25.10
N ASP A 51 -9.59 19.70 25.43
CA ASP A 51 -11.00 19.40 25.26
C ASP A 51 -11.41 19.38 23.79
N VAL A 52 -12.13 18.33 23.39
CA VAL A 52 -12.71 18.16 22.05
C VAL A 52 -14.23 18.03 22.21
N LYS A 53 -15.00 18.82 21.44
CA LYS A 53 -16.44 18.58 21.27
C LYS A 53 -16.64 17.63 20.08
N LEU A 54 -17.33 16.51 20.32
CA LEU A 54 -17.70 15.53 19.30
C LEU A 54 -18.96 15.95 18.54
#